data_AF-A0A7W1J6R5-F1
#
_entry.id   AF-A0A7W1J6R5-F1
#
_cell.length_a   1.000
_cell.length_b   1.000
_cell.length_c   1.000
_cell.angle_alpha   90.00
_cell.angle_beta   90.00
_cell.angle_gamma   90.00
#
_symmetry.space_group_name_H-M   'P 1'
#
loop_
_entity.id
_entity.type
_entity.pdbx_description
1 polymer ?
#
loop_
_entity_poly.entity_id
_entity_poly.type
_entity_poly.pdbx_seq_one_letter_code
_entity_poly.pdbx_strand_id
1 'polypeptide(L)'
;MKPNDKNASLPLEKRPFRVLIIAGSQRKQYNCPGVDGKARMLMLKMADMLPQEWEIDYEDLSNAYKREKIQSCNACVSTSMALCVWPCNCYSKGNRAEPDFMWNADLYSRFDMADAWFIIGPVNWYAPTSNLKLMFDRLVCMNGGNPDEKLIAHKDPEKAMTLEHTEQWKELSINHLEGRTAAFFCYGDQGGDEMDERGRPKILIHKDYFEASEEPFKDMRHAYAPLVWQCRYGGIEVPDELWVYADSGVNKKYSDNQAEDVIDDEKYMTAFNTWVANAIQFVSKKGKVQPGKYRAYGFKAHTNLWDELMSGLRAFKLRFGKAPKNSSPEKQLKLNLNRDTTLHPKKFEGEKLRD
;
A
#
# COMPACT_ATOMS: atom_id res chain seq x y z
N MET A 1 1.81 -3.56 25.43
CA MET A 1 2.26 -4.96 25.69
C MET A 1 2.99 -5.43 24.44
N LYS A 2 3.88 -6.43 24.53
CA LYS A 2 4.56 -6.93 23.32
C LYS A 2 3.52 -7.58 22.38
N PRO A 3 3.53 -7.27 21.07
CA PRO A 3 2.67 -7.95 20.10
C PRO A 3 2.93 -9.46 20.08
N ASN A 4 1.86 -10.24 20.06
CA ASN A 4 1.86 -11.69 19.95
C ASN A 4 0.78 -12.13 18.96
N ASP A 5 1.20 -12.51 17.76
CA ASP A 5 0.28 -12.92 16.68
C ASP A 5 -0.62 -14.10 17.04
N LYS A 6 -0.21 -14.94 18.01
CA LYS A 6 -1.07 -16.04 18.49
C LYS A 6 -2.36 -15.54 19.14
N ASN A 7 -2.41 -14.28 19.59
CA ASN A 7 -3.63 -13.70 20.13
C ASN A 7 -4.73 -13.56 19.08
N ALA A 8 -4.40 -13.57 17.78
CA ALA A 8 -5.39 -13.49 16.70
C ALA A 8 -6.23 -14.77 16.51
N SER A 9 -5.88 -15.88 17.19
CA SER A 9 -6.72 -17.08 17.27
C SER A 9 -7.64 -17.09 18.49
N LEU A 10 -7.52 -16.12 19.40
CA LEU A 10 -8.42 -16.01 20.56
C LEU A 10 -9.78 -15.45 20.14
N PRO A 11 -10.87 -15.80 20.86
CA PRO A 11 -12.16 -15.12 20.73
C PRO A 11 -12.02 -13.60 20.93
N LEU A 12 -12.90 -12.81 20.29
CA LEU A 12 -12.85 -11.34 20.30
C LEU A 12 -12.75 -10.76 21.72
N GLU A 13 -13.49 -11.36 22.65
CA GLU A 13 -13.58 -10.92 24.04
C GLU A 13 -12.24 -11.12 24.77
N LYS A 14 -11.48 -12.15 24.39
CA LYS A 14 -10.24 -12.58 25.05
C LYS A 14 -8.97 -12.05 24.38
N ARG A 15 -8.99 -11.70 23.09
CA ARG A 15 -7.82 -11.09 22.44
C ARG A 15 -7.63 -9.65 22.92
N PRO A 16 -6.40 -9.14 23.06
CA PRO A 16 -6.17 -7.72 23.30
C PRO A 16 -6.60 -6.87 22.09
N PHE A 17 -6.79 -5.57 22.33
CA PHE A 17 -6.94 -4.59 21.25
C PHE A 17 -5.58 -4.39 20.58
N ARG A 18 -5.56 -4.47 19.24
CA ARG A 18 -4.31 -4.44 18.46
C ARG A 18 -4.33 -3.33 17.45
N VAL A 19 -3.22 -2.59 17.35
CA VAL A 19 -3.03 -1.56 16.32
C VAL A 19 -1.79 -1.84 15.50
N LEU A 20 -1.77 -1.34 14.27
CA LEU A 20 -0.60 -1.37 13.39
C LEU A 20 -0.21 0.05 12.98
N ILE A 21 1.00 0.48 13.34
CA ILE A 21 1.56 1.78 12.94
C ILE A 21 2.50 1.57 11.74
N ILE A 22 2.32 2.35 10.68
CA ILE A 22 3.13 2.29 9.46
C ILE A 22 3.89 3.61 9.29
N ALA A 23 5.22 3.55 9.28
CA ALA A 23 6.06 4.65 8.82
C ALA A 23 6.24 4.57 7.30
N GLY A 24 5.68 5.54 6.58
CA GLY A 24 5.64 5.61 5.13
C GLY A 24 6.77 6.40 4.48
N SER A 25 7.80 6.84 5.20
CA SER A 25 8.95 7.53 4.57
C SER A 25 9.88 6.53 3.85
N GLN A 26 10.51 6.94 2.76
CA GLN A 26 11.51 6.13 2.05
C GLN A 26 12.90 6.16 2.69
N ARG A 27 13.16 7.10 3.61
CA ARG A 27 14.49 7.37 4.16
C ARG A 27 14.82 6.48 5.35
N LYS A 28 16.06 6.00 5.38
CA LYS A 28 16.65 5.20 6.46
C LYS A 28 18.09 5.63 6.70
N GLN A 29 18.51 5.68 7.96
CA GLN A 29 19.89 6.02 8.35
C GLN A 29 20.94 5.12 7.66
N TYR A 30 20.64 3.83 7.48
CA TYR A 30 21.58 2.84 6.92
C TYR A 30 21.46 2.66 5.39
N ASN A 31 21.00 3.69 4.69
CA ASN A 31 20.95 3.74 3.23
C ASN A 31 21.19 5.18 2.76
N CYS A 32 21.43 5.43 1.48
CA CYS A 32 21.42 6.81 0.95
C CYS A 32 20.04 7.46 1.25
N PRO A 33 19.96 8.58 2.00
CA PRO A 33 21.00 9.61 2.20
C PRO A 33 21.79 9.58 3.52
N GLY A 34 21.62 8.59 4.41
CA GLY A 34 22.36 8.46 5.67
C GLY A 34 21.64 9.02 6.90
N VAL A 35 20.37 9.44 6.74
CA VAL A 35 19.59 10.11 7.78
C VAL A 35 18.18 9.53 7.84
N ASP A 36 17.70 9.22 9.05
CA ASP A 36 16.36 8.67 9.28
C ASP A 36 15.23 9.64 8.84
N GLY A 37 14.08 9.09 8.50
CA GLY A 37 12.89 9.87 8.15
C GLY A 37 12.05 10.24 9.37
N LYS A 38 11.41 11.43 9.34
CA LYS A 38 10.49 11.91 10.39
C LYS A 38 9.38 10.88 10.70
N ALA A 39 8.83 10.22 9.68
CA ALA A 39 7.79 9.20 9.86
C ALA A 39 8.18 8.08 10.83
N ARG A 40 9.45 7.62 10.80
CA ARG A 40 9.92 6.58 11.72
C ARG A 40 10.03 7.11 13.15
N MET A 41 10.56 8.31 13.32
CA MET A 41 10.62 8.98 14.63
C MET A 41 9.21 9.14 15.21
N LEU A 42 8.26 9.65 14.43
CA LEU A 42 6.87 9.83 14.83
C LEU A 42 6.16 8.49 15.12
N MET A 43 6.42 7.44 14.35
CA MET A 43 5.92 6.08 14.61
C MET A 43 6.36 5.58 15.98
N LEU A 44 7.64 5.73 16.33
CA LEU A 44 8.16 5.35 17.65
C LEU A 44 7.55 6.19 18.75
N LYS A 45 7.46 7.51 18.55
CA LYS A 45 6.81 8.42 19.51
C LYS A 45 5.34 8.06 19.73
N MET A 46 4.60 7.74 18.68
CA MET A 46 3.21 7.29 18.79
C MET A 46 3.12 6.00 19.61
N ALA A 47 3.99 5.03 19.34
CA ALA A 47 4.01 3.76 20.10
C ALA A 47 4.21 3.98 21.61
N ASP A 48 5.00 4.97 22.01
CA ASP A 48 5.20 5.33 23.42
C ASP A 48 3.97 6.05 24.03
N MET A 49 3.18 6.76 23.20
CA MET A 49 1.99 7.51 23.62
C MET A 49 0.72 6.66 23.71
N LEU A 50 0.66 5.53 22.99
CA LEU A 50 -0.51 4.67 22.98
C LEU A 50 -0.70 3.93 24.32
N PRO A 51 -1.93 3.53 24.67
CA PRO A 51 -2.19 2.71 25.86
C PRO A 51 -1.37 1.41 25.85
N GLN A 52 -0.55 1.22 26.89
CA GLN A 52 0.43 0.13 26.95
C GLN A 52 -0.20 -1.24 27.28
N GLU A 53 -1.51 -1.31 27.49
CA GLU A 53 -2.31 -2.54 27.50
C GLU A 53 -2.69 -3.01 26.09
N TRP A 54 -2.52 -2.18 25.05
CA TRP A 54 -2.74 -2.58 23.66
C TRP A 54 -1.56 -3.39 23.11
N GLU A 55 -1.85 -4.24 22.14
CA GLU A 55 -0.82 -4.79 21.25
C GLU A 55 -0.45 -3.75 20.20
N ILE A 56 0.70 -3.11 20.38
CA ILE A 56 1.20 -2.05 19.50
C ILE A 56 2.20 -2.68 18.54
N ASP A 57 1.74 -2.98 17.33
CA ASP A 57 2.57 -3.46 16.23
C ASP A 57 2.97 -2.28 15.34
N TYR A 58 4.18 -2.30 14.78
CA TYR A 58 4.62 -1.25 13.86
C TYR A 58 5.60 -1.74 12.80
N GLU A 59 5.58 -1.11 11.62
CA GLU A 59 6.50 -1.40 10.53
C GLU A 59 6.98 -0.13 9.84
N ASP A 60 8.25 -0.16 9.42
CA ASP A 60 8.90 0.91 8.70
C ASP A 60 9.14 0.50 7.24
N LEU A 61 8.46 1.19 6.31
CA LEU A 61 8.52 0.93 4.87
C LEU A 61 9.75 1.55 4.19
N SER A 62 10.67 2.16 4.94
CA SER A 62 11.85 2.80 4.38
C SER A 62 12.76 1.85 3.60
N ASN A 63 13.50 2.43 2.65
CA ASN A 63 14.49 1.70 1.87
C ASN A 63 15.73 1.46 2.72
N ALA A 64 15.95 0.22 3.14
CA ALA A 64 17.20 -0.21 3.76
C ALA A 64 18.08 -0.94 2.75
N TYR A 65 19.39 -0.74 2.82
CA TYR A 65 20.35 -1.39 1.92
C TYR A 65 20.20 -2.92 1.97
N LYS A 66 20.09 -3.56 0.79
CA LYS A 66 19.87 -5.00 0.61
C LYS A 66 18.59 -5.58 1.23
N ARG A 67 17.70 -4.77 1.83
CA ARG A 67 16.36 -5.21 2.20
C ARG A 67 15.54 -5.43 0.93
N GLU A 68 14.66 -6.39 0.97
CA GLU A 68 13.69 -6.66 -0.08
C GLU A 68 12.83 -5.42 -0.34
N LYS A 69 12.45 -5.23 -1.61
CA LYS A 69 11.51 -4.18 -1.99
C LYS A 69 10.08 -4.69 -1.87
N ILE A 70 9.13 -3.77 -1.76
CA ILE A 70 7.74 -4.11 -2.05
C ILE A 70 7.63 -4.27 -3.56
N GLN A 71 7.30 -5.46 -4.02
CA GLN A 71 7.10 -5.70 -5.44
C GLN A 71 5.79 -5.04 -5.90
N SER A 72 5.74 -4.58 -7.15
CA SER A 72 4.55 -3.90 -7.69
C SER A 72 3.36 -4.83 -7.87
N CYS A 73 2.15 -4.29 -7.80
CA CYS A 73 0.97 -5.09 -8.14
C CYS A 73 0.98 -5.46 -9.64
N ASN A 74 0.67 -6.72 -9.97
CA ASN A 74 0.50 -7.19 -11.36
C ASN A 74 -0.85 -6.79 -11.98
N ALA A 75 -1.64 -5.93 -11.30
CA ALA A 75 -2.92 -5.42 -11.77
C ALA A 75 -3.93 -6.51 -12.19
N CYS A 76 -3.97 -7.64 -11.47
CA CYS A 76 -4.89 -8.74 -11.80
C CYS A 76 -6.37 -8.31 -11.85
N VAL A 77 -6.76 -7.36 -11.01
CA VAL A 77 -8.11 -6.77 -10.97
C VAL A 77 -8.49 -6.08 -12.29
N SER A 78 -7.53 -5.58 -13.07
CA SER A 78 -7.79 -4.98 -14.39
C SER A 78 -8.14 -6.01 -15.47
N THR A 79 -8.09 -7.31 -15.13
CA THR A 79 -8.66 -8.38 -15.95
C THR A 79 -10.00 -8.87 -15.38
N SER A 80 -10.05 -9.13 -14.07
CA SER A 80 -11.22 -9.59 -13.34
C SER A 80 -10.93 -9.50 -11.84
N MET A 81 -11.89 -9.08 -11.00
CA MET A 81 -11.70 -9.09 -9.55
C MET A 81 -11.46 -10.52 -9.02
N ALA A 82 -12.07 -11.53 -9.65
CA ALA A 82 -11.84 -12.93 -9.31
C ALA A 82 -10.38 -13.40 -9.53
N LEU A 83 -9.60 -12.70 -10.35
CA LEU A 83 -8.17 -12.97 -10.57
C LEU A 83 -7.26 -12.34 -9.49
N CYS A 84 -7.78 -11.31 -8.81
CA CYS A 84 -7.11 -10.64 -7.71
C CYS A 84 -7.34 -11.41 -6.41
N VAL A 85 -6.41 -12.30 -6.04
CA VAL A 85 -6.58 -13.19 -4.87
C VAL A 85 -6.31 -12.46 -3.56
N TRP A 86 -7.05 -12.81 -2.50
CA TRP A 86 -6.83 -12.37 -1.13
C TRP A 86 -6.40 -13.55 -0.23
N PRO A 87 -5.27 -13.44 0.50
CA PRO A 87 -4.18 -12.48 0.33
C PRO A 87 -3.51 -12.60 -1.06
N CYS A 88 -2.79 -11.55 -1.49
CA CYS A 88 -2.29 -11.50 -2.86
C CYS A 88 -1.23 -12.56 -3.18
N ASN A 89 -1.55 -13.45 -4.12
CA ASN A 89 -0.68 -14.54 -4.57
C ASN A 89 0.23 -14.20 -5.77
N CYS A 90 0.45 -12.92 -6.12
CA CYS A 90 1.42 -12.59 -7.19
C CYS A 90 2.88 -12.83 -6.78
N TYR A 91 3.16 -12.85 -5.48
CA TYR A 91 4.47 -13.13 -4.89
C TYR A 91 4.27 -14.08 -3.72
N SER A 92 5.37 -14.58 -3.17
CA SER A 92 5.34 -15.54 -2.06
C SER A 92 6.47 -15.31 -1.07
N LYS A 93 6.24 -15.73 0.18
CA LYS A 93 7.19 -15.60 1.27
C LYS A 93 8.46 -16.40 0.98
N GLY A 94 9.62 -15.75 1.15
CA GLY A 94 10.93 -16.38 0.97
C GLY A 94 11.31 -16.69 -0.48
N ASN A 95 10.61 -16.15 -1.48
CA ASN A 95 10.97 -16.33 -2.89
C ASN A 95 12.34 -15.67 -3.17
N ARG A 96 13.28 -16.44 -3.71
CA ARG A 96 14.65 -15.96 -4.02
C ARG A 96 14.74 -15.21 -5.35
N ALA A 97 13.91 -15.57 -6.33
CA ALA A 97 13.90 -14.95 -7.65
C ALA A 97 13.15 -13.61 -7.63
N GLU A 98 12.08 -13.54 -6.83
CA GLU A 98 11.21 -12.37 -6.67
C GLU A 98 11.00 -12.09 -5.17
N PRO A 99 12.04 -11.65 -4.46
CA PRO A 99 11.92 -11.30 -3.05
C PRO A 99 10.91 -10.16 -2.86
N ASP A 100 9.98 -10.34 -1.92
CA ASP A 100 8.90 -9.39 -1.67
C ASP A 100 8.78 -9.05 -0.17
N PHE A 101 8.84 -7.74 0.11
CA PHE A 101 8.77 -7.24 1.47
C PHE A 101 7.42 -7.51 2.16
N MET A 102 6.30 -7.37 1.44
CA MET A 102 4.95 -7.54 2.02
C MET A 102 4.77 -8.95 2.59
N TRP A 103 5.19 -9.98 1.85
CA TRP A 103 5.16 -11.36 2.32
C TRP A 103 6.21 -11.68 3.38
N ASN A 104 7.45 -11.19 3.22
CA ASN A 104 8.52 -11.48 4.17
C ASN A 104 8.29 -10.83 5.54
N ALA A 105 7.60 -9.69 5.59
CA ALA A 105 7.23 -8.99 6.82
C ALA A 105 5.82 -9.33 7.34
N ASP A 106 5.15 -10.34 6.74
CA ASP A 106 3.81 -10.81 7.10
C ASP A 106 2.73 -9.71 7.11
N LEU A 107 2.89 -8.67 6.26
CA LEU A 107 2.07 -7.47 6.34
C LEU A 107 0.59 -7.74 6.08
N TYR A 108 0.22 -8.64 5.17
CA TYR A 108 -1.18 -9.05 4.98
C TYR A 108 -1.82 -9.56 6.27
N SER A 109 -1.12 -10.41 7.02
CA SER A 109 -1.59 -10.92 8.31
C SER A 109 -1.67 -9.81 9.35
N ARG A 110 -0.68 -8.92 9.41
CA ARG A 110 -0.63 -7.83 10.40
C ARG A 110 -1.76 -6.82 10.19
N PHE A 111 -2.08 -6.48 8.94
CA PHE A 111 -3.25 -5.67 8.59
C PHE A 111 -4.58 -6.36 8.97
N ASP A 112 -4.69 -7.67 8.74
CA ASP A 112 -5.84 -8.47 9.17
C ASP A 112 -5.96 -8.56 10.70
N MET A 113 -4.88 -8.69 11.45
CA MET A 113 -4.95 -8.81 12.90
C MET A 113 -5.26 -7.49 13.63
N ALA A 114 -4.94 -6.36 13.02
CA ALA A 114 -5.12 -5.05 13.64
C ALA A 114 -6.59 -4.59 13.61
N ASP A 115 -7.03 -4.00 14.72
CA ASP A 115 -8.31 -3.29 14.87
C ASP A 115 -8.30 -1.91 14.23
N ALA A 116 -7.13 -1.25 14.30
CA ALA A 116 -6.91 0.06 13.72
C ALA A 116 -5.52 0.17 13.07
N TRP A 117 -5.44 0.97 12.01
CA TRP A 117 -4.21 1.27 11.29
C TRP A 117 -3.85 2.74 11.47
N PHE A 118 -2.59 3.03 11.77
CA PHE A 118 -2.07 4.38 11.91
C PHE A 118 -0.96 4.59 10.90
N ILE A 119 -1.16 5.46 9.93
CA ILE A 119 -0.26 5.64 8.79
C ILE A 119 0.36 7.03 8.86
N ILE A 120 1.68 7.10 8.92
CA ILE A 120 2.43 8.35 9.07
C ILE A 120 3.38 8.48 7.88
N GLY A 121 3.28 9.55 7.09
CA GLY A 121 4.13 9.67 5.90
C GLY A 121 4.24 11.08 5.32
N PRO A 122 5.33 11.36 4.59
CA PRO A 122 5.50 12.64 3.90
C PRO A 122 4.65 12.71 2.62
N VAL A 123 4.43 13.92 2.13
CA VAL A 123 4.03 14.20 0.76
C VAL A 123 5.29 14.33 -0.10
N ASN A 124 5.39 13.48 -1.12
CA ASN A 124 6.42 13.57 -2.15
C ASN A 124 5.73 13.99 -3.45
N TRP A 125 5.99 15.19 -3.96
CA TRP A 125 5.44 15.69 -5.23
C TRP A 125 3.91 15.51 -5.34
N TYR A 126 3.15 16.10 -4.41
CA TYR A 126 1.68 16.03 -4.39
C TYR A 126 1.10 14.59 -4.29
N ALA A 127 1.90 13.63 -3.80
CA ALA A 127 1.47 12.24 -3.64
C ALA A 127 2.06 11.60 -2.38
N PRO A 128 1.56 10.44 -1.95
CA PRO A 128 2.22 9.62 -0.93
C PRO A 128 3.54 9.07 -1.48
N THR A 129 4.40 8.57 -0.61
CA THR A 129 5.65 7.96 -1.06
C THR A 129 5.40 6.69 -1.88
N SER A 130 6.35 6.36 -2.76
CA SER A 130 6.21 5.19 -3.65
C SER A 130 6.08 3.88 -2.87
N ASN A 131 6.78 3.71 -1.74
CA ASN A 131 6.69 2.47 -0.95
C ASN A 131 5.34 2.35 -0.27
N LEU A 132 4.81 3.46 0.25
CA LEU A 132 3.47 3.49 0.84
C LEU A 132 2.40 3.20 -0.23
N LYS A 133 2.52 3.82 -1.42
CA LYS A 133 1.60 3.55 -2.53
C LYS A 133 1.70 2.10 -3.03
N LEU A 134 2.89 1.52 -3.12
CA LEU A 134 3.09 0.11 -3.47
C LEU A 134 2.42 -0.83 -2.46
N MET A 135 2.52 -0.55 -1.15
CA MET A 135 1.82 -1.31 -0.12
C MET A 135 0.31 -1.30 -0.36
N PHE A 136 -0.28 -0.13 -0.63
CA PHE A 136 -1.71 0.00 -0.92
C PHE A 136 -2.12 -0.65 -2.25
N ASP A 137 -1.31 -0.53 -3.30
CA ASP A 137 -1.54 -1.22 -4.58
C ASP A 137 -1.54 -2.74 -4.44
N ARG A 138 -0.72 -3.25 -3.51
CA ARG A 138 -0.65 -4.66 -3.13
C ARG A 138 -1.79 -5.09 -2.20
N LEU A 139 -2.53 -4.15 -1.61
CA LEU A 139 -3.71 -4.37 -0.77
C LEU A 139 -5.04 -4.25 -1.52
N VAL A 140 -5.06 -3.93 -2.82
CA VAL A 140 -6.31 -3.87 -3.61
C VAL A 140 -7.16 -5.14 -3.49
N CYS A 141 -6.53 -6.29 -3.31
CA CYS A 141 -7.19 -7.57 -3.08
C CYS A 141 -8.07 -7.63 -1.82
N MET A 142 -7.84 -6.75 -0.82
CA MET A 142 -8.70 -6.71 0.37
C MET A 142 -10.13 -6.23 0.04
N ASN A 143 -10.31 -5.57 -1.10
CA ASN A 143 -11.56 -4.97 -1.56
C ASN A 143 -12.28 -5.89 -2.57
N GLY A 144 -12.75 -7.05 -2.12
CA GLY A 144 -13.48 -8.00 -2.98
C GLY A 144 -12.63 -9.06 -3.68
N GLY A 145 -11.33 -9.15 -3.37
CA GLY A 145 -10.45 -10.14 -4.00
C GLY A 145 -10.88 -11.59 -3.72
N ASN A 146 -10.53 -12.51 -4.62
CA ASN A 146 -10.89 -13.91 -4.52
C ASN A 146 -10.18 -14.61 -3.33
N PRO A 147 -10.90 -15.14 -2.34
CA PRO A 147 -10.30 -15.82 -1.20
C PRO A 147 -9.87 -17.27 -1.49
N ASP A 148 -10.25 -17.85 -2.65
CA ASP A 148 -9.92 -19.21 -3.03
C ASP A 148 -9.38 -19.28 -4.48
N GLU A 149 -8.06 -19.32 -4.59
CA GLU A 149 -7.37 -19.40 -5.87
C GLU A 149 -7.64 -20.71 -6.66
N LYS A 150 -8.13 -21.77 -6.00
CA LYS A 150 -8.40 -23.06 -6.67
C LYS A 150 -9.52 -22.94 -7.69
N LEU A 151 -10.46 -22.01 -7.47
CA LEU A 151 -11.58 -21.74 -8.37
C LEU A 151 -11.12 -21.22 -9.74
N ILE A 152 -9.89 -20.72 -9.83
CA ILE A 152 -9.31 -20.13 -11.05
C ILE A 152 -8.06 -20.86 -11.52
N ALA A 153 -7.77 -22.07 -11.00
CA ALA A 153 -6.61 -22.89 -11.35
C ALA A 153 -5.29 -22.09 -11.48
N HIS A 154 -4.99 -21.31 -10.43
CA HIS A 154 -3.81 -20.45 -10.33
C HIS A 154 -3.63 -19.49 -11.52
N LYS A 155 -4.18 -18.28 -11.37
CA LYS A 155 -4.00 -17.19 -12.33
C LYS A 155 -4.47 -17.50 -13.76
N ASP A 156 -5.46 -18.38 -13.95
CA ASP A 156 -6.14 -18.52 -15.23
C ASP A 156 -7.17 -17.39 -15.41
N PRO A 157 -6.92 -16.41 -16.31
CA PRO A 157 -7.81 -15.27 -16.51
C PRO A 157 -9.18 -15.67 -17.08
N GLU A 158 -9.29 -16.70 -17.92
CA GLU A 158 -10.59 -17.09 -18.50
C GLU A 158 -11.49 -17.73 -17.44
N LYS A 159 -10.92 -18.52 -16.54
CA LYS A 159 -11.66 -19.06 -15.39
C LYS A 159 -12.07 -17.95 -14.42
N ALA A 160 -11.18 -17.00 -14.15
CA ALA A 160 -11.50 -15.85 -13.30
C ALA A 160 -12.63 -14.99 -13.89
N MET A 161 -12.54 -14.62 -15.17
CA MET A 161 -13.60 -13.89 -15.86
C MET A 161 -14.93 -14.64 -15.81
N THR A 162 -14.91 -15.97 -15.95
CA THR A 162 -16.11 -16.80 -15.85
C THR A 162 -16.68 -16.80 -14.43
N LEU A 163 -15.82 -16.97 -13.41
CA LEU A 163 -16.22 -16.96 -11.99
C LEU A 163 -16.90 -15.65 -11.61
N GLU A 164 -16.37 -14.51 -12.07
CA GLU A 164 -16.89 -13.17 -11.77
C GLU A 164 -18.34 -12.95 -12.22
N HIS A 165 -18.85 -13.76 -13.16
CA HIS A 165 -20.24 -13.73 -13.64
C HIS A 165 -21.17 -14.72 -12.93
N THR A 166 -20.70 -15.44 -11.90
CA THR A 166 -21.51 -16.45 -11.19
C THR A 166 -22.19 -15.88 -9.94
N GLU A 167 -23.27 -16.52 -9.49
CA GLU A 167 -23.87 -16.19 -8.18
C GLU A 167 -22.92 -16.49 -7.01
N GLN A 168 -22.10 -17.54 -7.13
CA GLN A 168 -21.09 -17.88 -6.14
C GLN A 168 -20.13 -16.70 -5.89
N TRP A 169 -19.78 -15.94 -6.93
CA TRP A 169 -18.90 -14.79 -6.79
C TRP A 169 -19.47 -13.69 -5.90
N LYS A 170 -20.78 -13.47 -5.90
CA LYS A 170 -21.44 -12.51 -5.00
C LYS A 170 -21.25 -12.85 -3.53
N GLU A 171 -21.08 -14.13 -3.20
CA GLU A 171 -20.82 -14.60 -1.83
C GLU A 171 -19.32 -14.59 -1.46
N LEU A 172 -18.43 -14.68 -2.45
CA LEU A 172 -16.98 -14.71 -2.27
C LEU A 172 -16.37 -13.30 -2.22
N SER A 173 -16.85 -12.40 -3.08
CA SER A 173 -16.36 -11.04 -3.25
C SER A 173 -16.88 -10.13 -2.13
N ILE A 174 -16.18 -10.16 -1.00
CA ILE A 174 -16.45 -9.30 0.15
C ILE A 174 -15.25 -8.41 0.46
N ASN A 175 -15.49 -7.33 1.19
CA ASN A 175 -14.41 -6.57 1.80
C ASN A 175 -13.82 -7.36 2.98
N HIS A 176 -12.59 -7.84 2.82
CA HIS A 176 -11.98 -8.78 3.77
C HIS A 176 -11.55 -8.14 5.08
N LEU A 177 -11.34 -6.82 5.06
CA LEU A 177 -10.81 -6.05 6.18
C LEU A 177 -11.81 -5.01 6.72
N GLU A 178 -13.08 -5.13 6.34
CA GLU A 178 -14.16 -4.24 6.74
C GLU A 178 -14.29 -4.10 8.27
N GLY A 179 -14.77 -2.94 8.71
CA GLY A 179 -15.03 -2.63 10.11
C GLY A 179 -13.84 -2.04 10.86
N ARG A 180 -12.65 -1.96 10.26
CA ARG A 180 -11.46 -1.32 10.85
C ARG A 180 -11.52 0.20 10.75
N THR A 181 -10.66 0.85 11.52
CA THR A 181 -10.41 2.31 11.43
C THR A 181 -9.00 2.53 10.93
N ALA A 182 -8.80 3.45 9.97
CA ALA A 182 -7.48 3.95 9.61
C ALA A 182 -7.37 5.45 9.92
N ALA A 183 -6.19 5.87 10.40
CA ALA A 183 -5.84 7.27 10.61
C ALA A 183 -4.57 7.60 9.82
N PHE A 184 -4.50 8.81 9.28
CA PHE A 184 -3.41 9.30 8.45
C PHE A 184 -2.85 10.60 9.01
N PHE A 185 -1.55 10.60 9.29
CA PHE A 185 -0.79 11.82 9.57
C PHE A 185 0.17 12.08 8.40
N CYS A 186 -0.20 13.05 7.57
CA CYS A 186 0.56 13.47 6.41
C CYS A 186 1.40 14.70 6.76
N TYR A 187 2.56 14.88 6.13
CA TYR A 187 3.34 16.10 6.34
C TYR A 187 4.15 16.51 5.11
N GLY A 188 4.46 17.79 5.00
CA GLY A 188 5.26 18.37 3.92
C GLY A 188 6.03 19.60 4.37
N ASP A 189 6.77 20.21 3.45
CA ASP A 189 7.59 21.41 3.70
C ASP A 189 7.30 22.58 2.77
N GLN A 190 6.29 22.45 1.90
CA GLN A 190 5.89 23.45 0.91
C GLN A 190 7.04 23.91 -0.01
N GLY A 191 8.00 23.02 -0.28
CA GLY A 191 9.18 23.36 -1.09
C GLY A 191 10.25 24.12 -0.29
N GLY A 192 10.19 24.11 1.05
CA GLY A 192 11.19 24.72 1.91
C GLY A 192 11.37 26.21 1.64
N ASP A 193 12.59 26.62 1.30
CA ASP A 193 12.93 28.01 0.94
C ASP A 193 12.99 28.25 -0.57
N GLU A 194 12.45 27.34 -1.39
CA GLU A 194 12.51 27.44 -2.84
C GLU A 194 11.47 28.39 -3.44
N MET A 195 10.45 28.81 -2.68
CA MET A 195 9.30 29.56 -3.20
C MET A 195 9.54 31.08 -3.22
N ASP A 196 9.20 31.74 -4.34
CA ASP A 196 9.20 33.20 -4.50
C ASP A 196 7.95 33.85 -3.87
N GLU A 197 7.88 35.18 -3.87
CA GLU A 197 6.76 35.94 -3.27
C GLU A 197 5.39 35.65 -3.90
N ARG A 198 5.37 35.04 -5.10
CA ARG A 198 4.14 34.64 -5.80
C ARG A 198 3.84 33.14 -5.62
N GLY A 199 4.57 32.46 -4.75
CA GLY A 199 4.40 31.03 -4.52
C GLY A 199 4.90 30.17 -5.67
N ARG A 200 5.93 30.59 -6.42
CA ARG A 200 6.52 29.79 -7.51
C ARG A 200 7.95 29.39 -7.17
N PRO A 201 8.46 28.23 -7.60
CA PRO A 201 9.86 27.90 -7.37
C PRO A 201 10.79 28.94 -8.01
N LYS A 202 11.70 29.51 -7.20
CA LYS A 202 12.68 30.54 -7.58
C LYS A 202 13.50 30.13 -8.81
N ILE A 203 13.83 28.85 -8.91
CA ILE A 203 14.65 28.27 -9.98
C ILE A 203 13.96 28.19 -11.35
N LEU A 204 12.63 28.30 -11.42
CA LEU A 204 11.90 28.18 -12.69
C LEU A 204 12.31 29.31 -13.65
N ILE A 205 12.73 28.93 -14.86
CA ILE A 205 12.96 29.87 -15.98
C ILE A 205 11.64 30.25 -16.63
N HIS A 206 10.78 29.26 -16.91
CA HIS A 206 9.44 29.46 -17.48
C HIS A 206 8.41 29.61 -16.35
N LYS A 207 8.32 30.82 -15.78
CA LYS A 207 7.46 31.10 -14.62
C LYS A 207 5.97 30.82 -14.89
N ASP A 208 5.51 31.07 -16.11
CA ASP A 208 4.10 30.90 -16.52
C ASP A 208 3.67 29.42 -16.64
N TYR A 209 4.58 28.46 -16.41
CA TYR A 209 4.23 27.03 -16.33
C TYR A 209 3.82 26.61 -14.92
N PHE A 210 3.93 27.51 -13.94
CA PHE A 210 3.57 27.26 -12.55
C PHE A 210 2.69 28.40 -12.05
N GLU A 211 1.37 28.20 -12.14
CA GLU A 211 0.38 29.06 -11.53
C GLU A 211 0.06 28.51 -10.13
N ALA A 212 0.58 29.14 -9.08
CA ALA A 212 0.45 28.66 -7.70
C ALA A 212 -1.01 28.49 -7.25
N SER A 213 -1.92 29.31 -7.78
CA SER A 213 -3.36 29.19 -7.52
C SER A 213 -4.02 27.95 -8.16
N GLU A 214 -3.33 27.32 -9.11
CA GLU A 214 -3.78 26.10 -9.80
C GLU A 214 -3.14 24.83 -9.24
N GLU A 215 -2.41 24.93 -8.12
CA GLU A 215 -1.91 23.75 -7.41
C GLU A 215 -3.05 22.77 -7.08
N PRO A 216 -2.78 21.45 -7.15
CA PRO A 216 -3.83 20.43 -7.20
C PRO A 216 -4.68 20.33 -5.93
N PHE A 217 -4.19 20.85 -4.78
CA PHE A 217 -4.87 20.72 -3.50
C PHE A 217 -4.91 22.04 -2.73
N LYS A 218 -6.12 22.43 -2.31
CA LYS A 218 -6.32 23.50 -1.32
C LYS A 218 -5.93 23.06 0.09
N ASP A 219 -6.08 21.77 0.36
CA ASP A 219 -5.68 21.11 1.61
C ASP A 219 -4.77 19.93 1.23
N MET A 220 -3.49 20.05 1.59
CA MET A 220 -2.46 19.09 1.21
C MET A 220 -2.67 17.69 1.77
N ARG A 221 -3.56 17.49 2.75
CA ARG A 221 -3.96 16.13 3.17
C ARG A 221 -4.52 15.32 1.99
N HIS A 222 -5.16 15.99 1.02
CA HIS A 222 -5.73 15.36 -0.17
C HIS A 222 -4.71 14.74 -1.13
N ALA A 223 -3.40 15.01 -0.96
CA ALA A 223 -2.35 14.21 -1.58
C ALA A 223 -2.48 12.71 -1.24
N TYR A 224 -3.08 12.37 -0.09
CA TYR A 224 -3.33 11.00 0.35
C TYR A 224 -4.73 10.48 0.02
N ALA A 225 -5.56 11.28 -0.68
CA ALA A 225 -6.93 10.90 -1.01
C ALA A 225 -7.05 9.51 -1.68
N PRO A 226 -6.19 9.11 -2.63
CA PRO A 226 -6.28 7.78 -3.23
C PRO A 226 -6.17 6.62 -2.20
N LEU A 227 -5.34 6.78 -1.16
CA LEU A 227 -5.18 5.76 -0.12
C LEU A 227 -6.38 5.73 0.83
N VAL A 228 -6.84 6.92 1.24
CA VAL A 228 -8.01 7.10 2.11
C VAL A 228 -9.27 6.53 1.45
N TRP A 229 -9.48 6.82 0.17
CA TRP A 229 -10.63 6.31 -0.57
C TRP A 229 -10.55 4.81 -0.84
N GLN A 230 -9.35 4.24 -1.00
CA GLN A 230 -9.19 2.79 -1.06
C GLN A 230 -9.59 2.12 0.27
N CYS A 231 -9.24 2.71 1.42
CA CYS A 231 -9.72 2.25 2.73
C CYS A 231 -11.24 2.31 2.81
N ARG A 232 -11.83 3.47 2.52
CA ARG A 232 -13.29 3.68 2.59
C ARG A 232 -14.05 2.74 1.66
N TYR A 233 -13.54 2.53 0.44
CA TYR A 233 -14.10 1.55 -0.51
C TYR A 233 -14.10 0.12 0.05
N GLY A 234 -13.06 -0.23 0.81
CA GLY A 234 -12.91 -1.50 1.51
C GLY A 234 -13.64 -1.62 2.85
N GLY A 235 -14.54 -0.67 3.19
CA GLY A 235 -15.25 -0.68 4.48
C GLY A 235 -14.36 -0.38 5.69
N ILE A 236 -13.18 0.19 5.48
CA ILE A 236 -12.30 0.71 6.54
C ILE A 236 -12.58 2.20 6.67
N GLU A 237 -13.13 2.61 7.80
CA GLU A 237 -13.46 4.02 7.98
C GLU A 237 -12.19 4.84 8.20
N VAL A 238 -12.20 6.05 7.64
CA VAL A 238 -11.17 7.07 7.86
C VAL A 238 -11.93 8.35 8.21
N PRO A 239 -12.24 8.58 9.49
CA PRO A 239 -12.88 9.82 9.93
C PRO A 239 -12.03 11.03 9.54
N ASP A 240 -12.67 12.15 9.21
CA ASP A 240 -11.95 13.34 8.73
C ASP A 240 -11.04 13.94 9.82
N GLU A 241 -11.40 13.80 11.09
CA GLU A 241 -10.58 14.18 12.25
C GLU A 241 -9.33 13.30 12.44
N LEU A 242 -9.31 12.12 11.82
CA LEU A 242 -8.18 11.19 11.82
C LEU A 242 -7.31 11.29 10.56
N TRP A 243 -7.64 12.20 9.63
CA TRP A 243 -6.87 12.50 8.42
C TRP A 243 -6.34 13.94 8.48
N VAL A 244 -5.10 14.08 8.96
CA VAL A 244 -4.47 15.35 9.29
C VAL A 244 -3.23 15.57 8.43
N TYR A 245 -2.99 16.82 8.04
CA TYR A 245 -1.75 17.27 7.41
C TYR A 245 -1.07 18.34 8.28
N ALA A 246 0.25 18.32 8.35
CA ALA A 246 1.05 19.33 9.04
C ALA A 246 2.28 19.75 8.23
N ASP A 247 2.55 21.05 8.20
CA ASP A 247 3.76 21.60 7.61
C ASP A 247 4.94 21.54 8.57
N SER A 248 6.13 21.32 8.01
CA SER A 248 7.41 21.34 8.74
C SER A 248 8.48 22.01 7.89
N GLY A 249 9.29 22.90 8.47
CA GLY A 249 10.44 23.50 7.77
C GLY A 249 10.10 24.40 6.58
N VAL A 250 8.91 25.03 6.59
CA VAL A 250 8.55 26.06 5.61
C VAL A 250 9.55 27.23 5.70
N ASN A 251 10.01 27.72 4.54
CA ASN A 251 11.06 28.73 4.42
C ASN A 251 12.45 28.32 4.99
N LYS A 252 12.69 27.03 5.23
CA LYS A 252 14.00 26.50 5.64
C LYS A 252 14.63 25.68 4.52
N LYS A 253 15.94 25.46 4.61
CA LYS A 253 16.61 24.46 3.77
C LYS A 253 16.10 23.06 4.11
N TYR A 254 16.10 22.17 3.11
CA TYR A 254 15.78 20.75 3.35
C TYR A 254 16.69 20.10 4.39
N SER A 255 17.94 20.57 4.53
CA SER A 255 18.88 20.13 5.56
C SER A 255 18.46 20.51 6.97
N ASP A 256 17.71 21.59 7.14
CA ASP A 256 17.32 22.18 8.44
C ASP A 256 15.87 21.81 8.81
N ASN A 257 15.44 20.67 8.27
CA ASN A 257 14.12 20.08 8.44
C ASN A 257 14.25 18.56 8.57
N GLN A 258 15.10 18.09 9.47
CA GLN A 258 15.26 16.68 9.84
C GLN A 258 14.36 16.32 11.03
N ALA A 259 14.53 15.11 11.56
CA ALA A 259 13.75 14.62 12.70
C ALA A 259 14.09 15.40 13.99
N GLU A 260 15.36 15.76 14.17
CA GLU A 260 15.88 16.58 15.26
C GLU A 260 15.40 18.03 15.20
N ASP A 261 15.06 18.56 14.01
CA ASP A 261 14.57 19.94 13.88
C ASP A 261 13.07 20.05 14.20
N VAL A 262 12.27 19.04 13.84
CA VAL A 262 10.81 19.10 14.01
C VAL A 262 10.34 18.83 15.44
N ILE A 263 11.17 18.23 16.29
CA ILE A 263 10.81 18.04 17.70
C ILE A 263 10.70 19.38 18.45
N ASP A 264 11.40 20.41 17.97
CA ASP A 264 11.38 21.77 18.51
C ASP A 264 10.34 22.66 17.81
N ASP A 265 9.66 22.15 16.77
CA ASP A 265 8.54 22.83 16.11
C ASP A 265 7.25 22.58 16.89
N GLU A 266 6.90 23.53 17.76
CA GLU A 266 5.73 23.45 18.64
C GLU A 266 4.42 23.25 17.86
N LYS A 267 4.26 23.90 16.70
CA LYS A 267 3.04 23.79 15.88
C LYS A 267 2.93 22.39 15.28
N TYR A 268 4.02 21.88 14.70
CA TYR A 268 4.08 20.55 14.12
C TYR A 268 3.81 19.46 15.16
N MET A 269 4.49 19.53 16.30
CA MET A 269 4.33 18.55 17.37
C MET A 269 2.97 18.64 18.06
N THR A 270 2.39 19.83 18.19
CA THR A 270 1.01 19.98 18.69
C THR A 270 0.00 19.33 17.76
N ALA A 271 0.14 19.51 16.44
CA ALA A 271 -0.72 18.85 15.46
C ALA A 271 -0.61 17.32 15.54
N PHE A 272 0.61 16.80 15.64
CA PHE A 272 0.85 15.37 15.81
C PHE A 272 0.26 14.83 17.12
N ASN A 273 0.54 15.46 18.26
CA ASN A 273 0.05 15.01 19.55
C ASN A 273 -1.48 15.05 19.64
N THR A 274 -2.10 16.08 19.05
CA THR A 274 -3.57 16.20 18.97
C THR A 274 -4.15 15.09 18.11
N TRP A 275 -3.55 14.82 16.95
CA TRP A 275 -3.97 13.71 16.08
C TRP A 275 -3.87 12.34 16.79
N VAL A 276 -2.78 12.08 17.52
CA VAL A 276 -2.63 10.85 18.32
C VAL A 276 -3.71 10.76 19.40
N ALA A 277 -3.99 11.85 20.12
CA ALA A 277 -5.03 11.88 21.15
C ALA A 277 -6.43 11.58 20.57
N ASN A 278 -6.77 12.20 19.43
CA ASN A 278 -8.02 11.95 18.71
C ASN A 278 -8.11 10.49 18.25
N ALA A 279 -7.02 9.94 17.71
CA ALA A 279 -6.94 8.55 17.27
C ALA A 279 -7.17 7.59 18.44
N ILE A 280 -6.51 7.81 19.58
CA ILE A 280 -6.70 7.00 20.80
C ILE A 280 -8.16 7.06 21.23
N GLN A 281 -8.73 8.25 21.39
CA GLN A 281 -10.11 8.42 21.83
C GLN A 281 -11.10 7.70 20.90
N PHE A 282 -10.95 7.90 19.59
CA PHE A 282 -11.84 7.33 18.58
C PHE A 282 -11.81 5.79 18.62
N VAL A 283 -10.62 5.20 18.52
CA VAL A 283 -10.52 3.73 18.41
C VAL A 283 -10.80 3.04 19.74
N SER A 284 -10.52 3.69 20.88
CA SER A 284 -10.90 3.18 22.21
C SER A 284 -12.41 3.10 22.37
N LYS A 285 -13.12 4.14 21.91
CA LYS A 285 -14.59 4.19 21.94
C LYS A 285 -15.21 3.12 21.03
N LYS A 286 -14.62 2.90 19.85
CA LYS A 286 -15.09 1.89 18.90
C LYS A 286 -14.82 0.46 19.37
N GLY A 287 -13.64 0.22 19.94
CA GLY A 287 -13.22 -1.09 20.42
C GLY A 287 -12.82 -2.06 19.30
N LYS A 288 -12.75 -3.34 19.66
CA LYS A 288 -12.21 -4.42 18.83
C LYS A 288 -13.13 -4.74 17.63
N VAL A 289 -12.51 -5.09 16.51
CA VAL A 289 -13.18 -5.43 15.24
C VAL A 289 -13.32 -6.95 15.11
N GLN A 290 -14.48 -7.43 14.69
CA GLN A 290 -14.65 -8.85 14.40
C GLN A 290 -13.74 -9.27 13.24
N PRO A 291 -12.99 -10.37 13.36
CA PRO A 291 -12.20 -10.86 12.24
C PRO A 291 -13.05 -11.20 11.02
N GLY A 292 -12.55 -10.90 9.82
CA GLY A 292 -13.24 -11.20 8.57
C GLY A 292 -13.37 -12.71 8.30
N LYS A 293 -14.27 -13.08 7.39
CA LYS A 293 -14.53 -14.48 7.00
C LYS A 293 -13.29 -15.18 6.45
N TYR A 294 -12.53 -14.49 5.61
CA TYR A 294 -11.31 -15.02 4.97
C TYR A 294 -10.08 -14.32 5.54
N ARG A 295 -9.50 -14.94 6.57
CA ARG A 295 -8.37 -14.39 7.32
C ARG A 295 -7.07 -14.48 6.52
N ALA A 296 -6.26 -13.43 6.60
CA ALA A 296 -4.86 -13.50 6.17
C ALA A 296 -3.98 -14.14 7.25
N TYR A 297 -4.31 -13.92 8.53
CA TYR A 297 -3.66 -14.60 9.64
C TYR A 297 -3.82 -16.13 9.51
N GLY A 298 -2.69 -16.84 9.57
CA GLY A 298 -2.65 -18.29 9.42
C GLY A 298 -2.85 -18.78 7.98
N PHE A 299 -2.98 -17.87 7.00
CA PHE A 299 -3.06 -18.23 5.59
C PHE A 299 -1.79 -18.96 5.16
N LYS A 300 -1.98 -20.10 4.51
CA LYS A 300 -0.91 -20.84 3.84
C LYS A 300 -1.18 -20.81 2.36
N ALA A 301 -0.27 -20.20 1.61
CA ALA A 301 -0.35 -20.20 0.17
C ALA A 301 -0.48 -21.65 -0.32
N HIS A 302 -1.47 -21.87 -1.16
CA HIS A 302 -1.61 -23.13 -1.85
C HIS A 302 -0.64 -23.10 -3.04
N THR A 303 0.29 -24.06 -3.09
CA THR A 303 1.21 -24.21 -4.21
C THR A 303 0.86 -25.49 -4.93
N ASN A 304 0.30 -25.37 -6.14
CA ASN A 304 0.05 -26.51 -7.01
C ASN A 304 1.05 -26.50 -8.16
N LEU A 305 1.98 -27.46 -8.13
CA LEU A 305 3.01 -27.62 -9.16
C LEU A 305 2.42 -27.80 -10.56
N TRP A 306 1.24 -28.43 -10.68
CA TRP A 306 0.58 -28.58 -11.96
C TRP A 306 0.07 -27.25 -12.50
N ASP A 307 -0.57 -26.43 -11.67
CA ASP A 307 -1.11 -25.16 -12.13
C ASP A 307 0.02 -24.16 -12.47
N GLU A 308 1.11 -24.17 -11.70
CA GLU A 308 2.34 -23.42 -11.99
C GLU A 308 2.94 -23.82 -13.35
N LEU A 309 3.06 -25.13 -13.59
CA LEU A 309 3.54 -25.66 -14.88
C LEU A 309 2.62 -25.23 -16.04
N MET A 310 1.30 -25.31 -15.85
CA MET A 310 0.33 -24.92 -16.86
C MET A 310 0.37 -23.41 -17.16
N SER A 311 0.54 -22.58 -16.13
CA SER A 311 0.78 -21.14 -16.27
C SER A 311 2.06 -20.87 -17.07
N GLY A 312 3.15 -21.56 -16.75
CA GLY A 312 4.41 -21.46 -17.49
C GLY A 312 4.28 -21.87 -18.96
N LEU A 313 3.59 -22.98 -19.24
CA LEU A 313 3.30 -23.44 -20.61
C LEU A 313 2.43 -22.43 -21.37
N ARG A 314 1.44 -21.83 -20.72
CA ARG A 314 0.61 -20.77 -21.29
C ARG A 314 1.45 -19.56 -21.67
N ALA A 315 2.27 -19.06 -20.74
CA ALA A 315 3.16 -17.92 -20.98
C ALA A 315 4.12 -18.20 -22.13
N PHE A 316 4.68 -19.41 -22.21
CA PHE A 316 5.52 -19.82 -23.32
C PHE A 316 4.77 -19.80 -24.66
N LYS A 317 3.56 -20.39 -24.75
CA LYS A 317 2.77 -20.39 -25.99
C LYS A 317 2.41 -18.99 -26.47
N LEU A 318 2.04 -18.09 -25.55
CA LEU A 318 1.72 -16.70 -25.87
C LEU A 318 2.88 -15.96 -26.54
N ARG A 319 4.13 -16.22 -26.12
CA ARG A 319 5.34 -15.64 -26.75
C ARG A 319 5.48 -15.97 -28.23
N PHE A 320 4.91 -17.09 -28.68
CA PHE A 320 4.92 -17.53 -30.08
C PHE A 320 3.59 -17.25 -30.79
N GLY A 321 2.78 -16.32 -30.29
CA GLY A 321 1.48 -15.95 -30.88
C GLY A 321 0.41 -17.03 -30.76
N LYS A 322 0.64 -18.08 -29.97
CA LYS A 322 -0.32 -19.18 -29.76
C LYS A 322 -1.21 -18.88 -28.56
N ALA A 323 -2.14 -17.95 -28.72
CA ALA A 323 -3.11 -17.61 -27.69
C ALA A 323 -4.16 -18.71 -27.47
N PRO A 324 -4.70 -18.86 -26.25
CA PRO A 324 -5.86 -19.73 -26.01
C PRO A 324 -7.07 -19.29 -26.85
N LYS A 325 -7.88 -20.24 -27.32
CA LYS A 325 -9.07 -19.92 -28.13
C LYS A 325 -10.06 -19.09 -27.32
N ASN A 326 -10.70 -18.11 -27.97
CA ASN A 326 -11.68 -17.18 -27.41
C ASN A 326 -11.15 -16.30 -26.26
N SER A 327 -9.83 -16.23 -26.07
CA SER A 327 -9.19 -15.44 -25.02
C SER A 327 -8.99 -13.98 -25.43
N SER A 328 -8.73 -13.11 -24.44
CA SER A 328 -8.36 -11.71 -24.69
C SER A 328 -7.09 -11.59 -25.55
N PRO A 329 -5.98 -12.34 -25.28
CA PRO A 329 -4.81 -12.33 -26.16
C PRO A 329 -5.11 -12.74 -27.61
N GLU A 330 -5.99 -13.71 -27.86
CA GLU A 330 -6.36 -14.10 -29.23
C GLU A 330 -7.09 -12.96 -29.95
N LYS A 331 -8.03 -12.30 -29.27
CA LYS A 331 -8.73 -11.13 -29.81
C LYS A 331 -7.78 -9.99 -30.09
N GLN A 332 -6.86 -9.68 -29.18
CA GLN A 332 -5.85 -8.62 -29.35
C GLN A 332 -4.91 -8.92 -30.52
N LEU A 333 -4.50 -10.18 -30.71
CA LEU A 333 -3.70 -10.61 -31.86
C LEU A 333 -4.48 -10.45 -33.18
N LYS A 334 -5.73 -10.89 -33.23
CA LYS A 334 -6.61 -10.74 -34.42
C LYS A 334 -6.83 -9.27 -34.79
N LEU A 335 -6.94 -8.40 -33.78
CA LEU A 335 -7.09 -6.95 -33.95
C LEU A 335 -5.75 -6.21 -34.12
N ASN A 336 -4.61 -6.92 -34.06
CA ASN A 336 -3.27 -6.35 -34.17
C ASN A 336 -2.97 -5.23 -33.14
N LEU A 337 -3.44 -5.38 -31.90
CA LEU A 337 -3.34 -4.34 -30.87
C LEU A 337 -1.95 -4.25 -30.23
N ASN A 338 -1.31 -5.38 -29.90
CA ASN A 338 -0.10 -5.37 -29.06
C ASN A 338 1.17 -5.95 -29.69
N ARG A 339 1.07 -6.65 -30.84
CA ARG A 339 2.23 -7.25 -31.55
C ARG A 339 3.22 -8.01 -30.63
N ASP A 340 2.70 -8.69 -29.61
CA ASP A 340 3.47 -9.24 -28.47
C ASP A 340 4.28 -10.53 -28.76
N THR A 341 4.26 -11.05 -29.99
CA THR A 341 5.04 -12.24 -30.35
C THR A 341 6.53 -11.93 -30.27
N THR A 342 7.26 -12.59 -29.38
CA THR A 342 8.68 -12.29 -29.13
C THR A 342 9.47 -13.47 -28.58
N LEU A 343 10.72 -13.60 -29.02
CA LEU A 343 11.72 -14.48 -28.40
C LEU A 343 12.44 -13.83 -27.21
N HIS A 344 12.31 -12.50 -27.07
CA HIS A 344 13.04 -11.70 -26.10
C HIS A 344 12.07 -10.88 -25.24
N PRO A 345 11.29 -11.52 -24.34
CA PRO A 345 10.29 -10.83 -23.51
C PRO A 345 10.88 -9.81 -22.53
N LYS A 346 12.21 -9.84 -22.33
CA LYS A 346 12.94 -8.88 -21.49
C LYS A 346 13.55 -7.72 -22.28
N LYS A 347 13.50 -7.75 -23.62
CA LYS A 347 14.06 -6.68 -24.45
C LYS A 347 13.18 -5.44 -24.31
N PHE A 348 13.79 -4.29 -24.07
CA PHE A 348 13.07 -3.04 -23.88
C PHE A 348 12.36 -2.62 -25.17
N GLU A 349 11.17 -2.01 -25.05
CA GLU A 349 10.40 -1.54 -26.21
C GLU A 349 11.19 -0.56 -27.08
N GLY A 350 12.00 0.30 -26.46
CA GLY A 350 12.87 1.21 -27.20
C GLY A 350 13.93 0.48 -28.03
N GLU A 351 14.44 -0.67 -27.58
CA GLU A 351 15.39 -1.45 -28.38
C GLU A 351 14.67 -2.17 -29.51
N LYS A 352 13.49 -2.77 -29.25
CA LYS A 352 12.68 -3.42 -30.29
C LYS A 352 12.30 -2.44 -31.41
N LEU A 353 12.02 -1.18 -31.09
CA LEU A 353 11.70 -0.13 -32.06
C LEU A 353 12.89 0.23 -32.98
N ARG A 354 14.12 -0.05 -32.53
CA ARG A 354 15.35 0.29 -33.26
C ARG A 354 15.96 -0.89 -34.02
N ASP A 355 15.40 -2.09 -33.88
CA ASP A 355 15.68 -3.22 -34.76
C ASP A 355 14.81 -3.14 -36.02
#